data_AF-A0A4R5CW97-F1
#
_entry.id   AF-A0A4R5CW97-F1
#
_cell.length_a   1.000
_cell.length_b   1.000
_cell.length_c   1.000
_cell.angle_alpha   90.00
_cell.angle_beta   90.00
_cell.angle_gamma   90.00
#
_symmetry.space_group_name_H-M   'P 1'
#
loop_
_entity.id
_entity.type
_entity.pdbx_description
1 polymer ?
#
loop_
_entity_poly.entity_id
_entity_poly.type
_entity_poly.pdbx_seq_one_letter_code
_entity_poly.pdbx_strand_id
1 'polypeptide(L)'
;MYDAARAPGVLIDPRHLATNVAVPSLTAGKSSLHLLPDRVLLRDGKHYTDIDYRHLRTHGYQQRFIENPGRIPRDARQIDQTSQYVNVKGGPDRRFSNNPVLPIMLYGNIDLSSQHGLDWRLQISRADAATVIADALVDAPAVEEAN
;
A
#
# COMPACT_ATOMS: atom_id res chain seq x y z
N MET A 1 -8.87 3.02 15.26
CA MET A 1 -9.60 3.52 14.08
C MET A 1 -8.58 4.24 13.22
N TYR A 2 -7.86 3.51 12.37
CA TYR A 2 -6.94 4.10 11.40
C TYR A 2 -7.71 4.29 10.11
N ASP A 3 -7.84 5.53 9.68
CA ASP A 3 -8.33 5.90 8.36
C ASP A 3 -7.24 5.49 7.36
N ALA A 4 -7.41 4.32 6.73
CA ALA A 4 -6.61 3.92 5.58
C ALA A 4 -7.05 4.82 4.42
N ALA A 5 -6.44 6.00 4.36
CA ALA A 5 -6.61 6.92 3.25
C ALA A 5 -6.38 6.15 1.95
N ARG A 6 -7.45 5.98 1.20
CA ARG A 6 -7.47 5.39 -0.13
C ARG A 6 -6.60 6.28 -1.02
N ALA A 7 -5.32 5.96 -1.15
CA ALA A 7 -4.41 6.66 -2.03
C ALA A 7 -4.75 6.25 -3.48
N PRO A 8 -5.32 7.14 -4.31
CA PRO A 8 -5.43 6.83 -5.72
C PRO A 8 -4.01 6.76 -6.30
N GLY A 9 -3.66 5.66 -6.96
CA GLY A 9 -2.48 5.60 -7.81
C GLY A 9 -2.71 6.54 -8.99
N VAL A 10 -2.26 7.78 -8.87
CA VAL A 10 -2.41 8.80 -9.90
C VAL A 10 -1.04 9.04 -10.50
N LEU A 11 -0.96 9.00 -11.83
CA LEU A 11 0.16 9.54 -12.59
C LEU A 11 0.10 11.08 -12.48
N ILE A 12 0.44 11.62 -11.31
CA ILE A 12 0.52 13.07 -11.10
C ILE A 12 1.91 13.48 -11.56
N ASP A 13 1.95 14.33 -12.58
CA ASP A 13 3.13 15.13 -12.85
C ASP A 13 3.34 16.08 -11.64
N PRO A 14 4.34 15.86 -10.78
CA PRO A 14 4.48 16.66 -9.58
C PRO A 14 4.66 18.13 -10.02
N ARG A 15 3.88 19.07 -9.48
CA ARG A 15 3.88 20.50 -9.91
C ARG A 15 5.26 21.19 -9.87
N HIS A 16 6.28 20.53 -9.34
CA HIS A 16 7.65 21.01 -9.21
C HIS A 16 8.70 20.05 -9.80
N LEU A 17 8.29 19.01 -10.52
CA LEU A 17 9.18 18.09 -11.20
C LEU A 17 8.93 18.21 -12.71
N ALA A 18 9.87 18.80 -13.44
CA ALA A 18 9.83 18.77 -14.89
C ALA A 18 10.37 17.40 -15.34
N THR A 19 9.49 16.53 -15.84
CA THR A 19 9.86 15.19 -16.31
C THR A 19 9.32 14.97 -17.72
N ASN A 20 10.09 14.26 -18.55
CA ASN A 20 9.64 13.78 -19.86
C ASN A 20 9.03 12.37 -19.79
N VAL A 21 8.98 11.77 -18.60
CA VAL A 21 8.44 10.41 -18.35
C VAL A 21 7.33 10.50 -17.31
N ALA A 22 6.29 9.69 -17.46
CA ALA A 22 5.24 9.56 -16.44
C ALA A 22 5.83 8.93 -15.17
N VAL A 23 5.66 9.60 -14.03
CA VAL A 23 6.24 9.17 -12.75
C VAL A 23 5.15 8.54 -11.87
N PRO A 24 5.16 7.21 -11.65
CA PRO A 24 4.26 6.57 -10.72
C PRO A 24 4.39 7.23 -9.34
N SER A 25 3.27 7.71 -8.81
CA SER A 25 3.24 8.51 -7.60
C SER A 25 2.17 8.05 -6.63
N LEU A 26 2.52 8.05 -5.35
CA LEU A 26 1.65 7.68 -4.25
C LEU A 26 1.55 8.86 -3.27
N THR A 27 0.34 9.25 -2.90
CA THR A 27 0.12 10.38 -1.99
C THR A 27 -0.60 9.91 -0.74
N ALA A 28 -0.05 10.25 0.43
CA ALA A 28 -0.64 10.02 1.74
C ALA A 28 -0.64 11.32 2.54
N GLY A 29 -1.80 11.98 2.61
CA GLY A 29 -1.94 13.27 3.28
C GLY A 29 -1.05 14.36 2.66
N LYS A 30 -0.06 14.84 3.41
CA LYS A 30 0.89 15.89 2.97
C LYS A 30 2.17 15.32 2.36
N SER A 31 2.33 14.00 2.38
CA SER A 31 3.53 13.34 1.94
C SER A 31 3.25 12.56 0.65
N SER A 32 4.25 12.44 -0.22
CA SER A 32 4.14 11.66 -1.45
C SER A 32 5.44 10.97 -1.82
N LEU A 33 5.33 9.79 -2.41
CA LEU A 33 6.42 9.05 -3.03
C LEU A 33 6.29 9.16 -4.54
N HIS A 34 7.40 9.47 -5.21
CA HIS A 34 7.50 9.53 -6.65
C HIS A 34 8.60 8.57 -7.11
N LEU A 35 8.22 7.55 -7.85
CA LEU A 35 9.12 6.50 -8.32
C LEU A 35 9.75 6.95 -9.64
N LEU A 36 10.91 7.59 -9.56
CA LEU A 36 11.70 7.95 -10.73
C LEU A 36 12.40 6.70 -11.27
N PRO A 37 12.86 6.71 -12.54
CA PRO A 37 13.58 5.58 -13.11
C PRO A 37 14.81 5.16 -12.31
N ASP A 38 15.43 6.09 -11.57
CA ASP A 38 16.75 5.93 -10.96
C ASP A 38 16.76 6.09 -9.42
N ARG A 39 15.69 6.67 -8.84
CA ARG A 39 15.55 6.88 -7.39
C ARG A 39 14.09 7.07 -6.97
N VAL A 40 13.84 7.07 -5.67
CA VAL A 40 12.56 7.49 -5.09
C VAL A 40 12.65 8.91 -4.57
N LEU A 41 11.78 9.81 -5.02
CA LEU A 41 11.65 11.15 -4.44
C LEU A 41 10.52 11.15 -3.41
N LEU A 42 10.87 11.37 -2.14
CA LEU A 42 9.95 11.58 -1.04
C LEU A 42 9.69 13.07 -0.88
N ARG A 43 8.41 13.45 -0.89
CA ARG A 43 7.94 14.76 -0.50
C ARG A 43 7.30 14.68 0.88
N ASP A 44 7.64 15.61 1.77
CA ASP A 44 6.89 15.85 3.00
C ASP A 44 6.52 17.35 3.12
N GLY A 45 5.27 17.67 2.82
CA GLY A 45 4.77 19.04 2.76
C GLY A 45 5.46 19.85 1.64
N LYS A 46 6.47 20.65 2.02
CA LYS A 46 7.30 21.45 1.10
C LYS A 46 8.73 20.93 0.95
N HIS A 47 9.13 19.98 1.78
CA HIS A 47 10.47 19.41 1.75
C HIS A 47 10.50 18.22 0.79
N TYR A 48 11.64 18.05 0.13
CA TYR A 48 11.90 16.96 -0.79
C TYR A 48 13.23 16.32 -0.44
N THR A 49 13.26 15.00 -0.45
CA THR A 49 14.44 14.18 -0.23
C THR A 49 14.39 13.03 -1.21
N ASP A 50 15.53 12.66 -1.79
CA ASP A 50 15.62 11.47 -2.61
C ASP A 50 16.24 10.27 -1.86
N ILE A 51 15.89 9.07 -2.32
CA ILE A 51 16.35 7.80 -1.78
C ILE A 51 16.78 6.96 -2.97
N ASP A 52 18.06 6.61 -3.02
CA ASP A 52 18.58 5.62 -3.96
C ASP A 52 17.92 4.26 -3.72
N TYR A 53 17.54 3.54 -4.79
CA TYR A 53 16.93 2.22 -4.69
C TYR A 53 17.78 1.21 -3.90
N ARG A 54 19.13 1.35 -3.89
CA ARG A 54 20.04 0.53 -3.06
C ARG A 54 19.79 0.66 -1.56
N HIS A 55 19.21 1.78 -1.13
CA HIS A 55 18.89 2.05 0.26
C HIS A 55 17.42 1.82 0.60
N LEU A 56 16.59 1.51 -0.40
CA LEU A 56 15.19 1.16 -0.24
C LEU A 56 15.06 -0.33 0.08
N ARG A 57 14.42 -0.63 1.21
CA ARG A 57 14.01 -1.98 1.58
C ARG A 57 12.52 -2.10 1.32
N THR A 58 12.13 -3.13 0.59
CA THR A 58 10.72 -3.39 0.27
C THR A 58 10.31 -4.79 0.75
N HIS A 59 9.07 -4.92 1.17
CA HIS A 59 8.48 -6.21 1.50
C HIS A 59 7.01 -6.26 1.10
N GLY A 60 6.69 -7.15 0.15
CA GLY A 60 5.33 -7.38 -0.31
C GLY A 60 4.76 -8.67 0.28
N TYR A 61 3.57 -8.60 0.90
CA TYR A 61 2.88 -9.76 1.46
C TYR A 61 1.36 -9.65 1.34
N GLN A 62 0.67 -10.77 1.50
CA GLN A 62 -0.78 -10.81 1.48
C GLN A 62 -1.34 -10.87 2.91
N GLN A 63 -2.45 -10.18 3.15
CA GLN A 63 -3.10 -10.13 4.45
C GLN A 63 -4.60 -10.33 4.33
N ARG A 64 -5.18 -11.10 5.26
CA ARG A 64 -6.63 -11.23 5.42
C ARG A 64 -7.16 -10.03 6.21
N PHE A 65 -8.25 -9.44 5.74
CA PHE A 65 -8.87 -8.29 6.39
C PHE A 65 -10.39 -8.45 6.44
N ILE A 66 -10.99 -8.25 7.61
CA ILE A 66 -12.44 -8.28 7.77
C ILE A 66 -12.96 -6.90 7.39
N GLU A 67 -13.68 -6.82 6.27
CA GLU A 67 -14.28 -5.58 5.81
C GLU A 67 -15.68 -5.37 6.37
N ASN A 68 -16.11 -4.11 6.39
CA ASN A 68 -17.52 -3.81 6.59
C ASN A 68 -18.28 -4.02 5.27
N PRO A 69 -19.50 -4.59 5.30
CA PRO A 69 -20.35 -4.71 4.12
C PRO A 69 -20.50 -3.35 3.41
N GLY A 70 -20.35 -3.36 2.08
CA GLY A 70 -20.58 -2.20 1.22
C GLY A 70 -19.40 -1.26 0.96
N ARG A 71 -18.28 -1.38 1.69
CA ARG A 71 -17.05 -0.58 1.42
C ARG A 71 -15.92 -1.40 0.81
N ILE A 72 -16.25 -2.30 -0.11
CA ILE A 72 -15.27 -3.24 -0.68
C ILE A 72 -14.83 -2.76 -2.06
N PRO A 73 -13.52 -2.62 -2.33
CA PRO A 73 -13.00 -2.38 -3.67
C PRO A 73 -13.43 -3.50 -4.63
N ARG A 74 -13.84 -3.16 -5.86
CA ARG A 74 -14.36 -4.14 -6.84
C ARG A 74 -13.32 -5.15 -7.33
N ASP A 75 -12.05 -4.77 -7.26
CA ASP A 75 -10.89 -5.54 -7.67
C ASP A 75 -10.27 -6.35 -6.52
N ALA A 76 -10.81 -6.21 -5.29
CA ALA A 76 -10.39 -7.01 -4.15
C ALA A 76 -11.01 -8.41 -4.17
N ARG A 77 -10.23 -9.42 -3.76
CA ARG A 77 -10.70 -10.81 -3.72
C ARG A 77 -11.26 -11.15 -2.34
N GLN A 78 -12.55 -11.45 -2.26
CA GLN A 78 -13.12 -12.07 -1.06
C GLN A 78 -12.67 -13.53 -0.98
N ILE A 79 -12.17 -13.95 0.17
CA ILE A 79 -11.62 -15.30 0.38
C ILE A 79 -12.38 -16.11 1.43
N ASP A 80 -13.13 -15.44 2.32
CA ASP A 80 -13.91 -16.09 3.37
C ASP A 80 -14.99 -15.12 3.90
N GLN A 81 -15.74 -15.54 4.90
CA GLN A 81 -16.69 -14.73 5.64
C GLN A 81 -16.67 -15.11 7.13
N THR A 82 -16.99 -14.16 8.00
CA THR A 82 -17.14 -14.41 9.45
C THR A 82 -18.38 -13.72 9.99
N SER A 83 -18.89 -14.17 11.13
CA SER A 83 -19.93 -13.42 11.84
C SER A 83 -19.30 -12.28 12.63
N GLN A 84 -19.98 -11.14 12.77
CA GLN A 84 -19.51 -10.03 13.61
C GLN A 84 -19.26 -10.50 15.06
N TYR A 85 -20.14 -11.37 15.57
CA TYR A 85 -19.98 -12.01 16.87
C TYR A 85 -19.80 -13.52 16.69
N VAL A 86 -18.63 -14.05 17.04
CA VAL A 86 -18.32 -15.48 16.95
C VAL A 86 -18.33 -16.16 18.31
N ASN A 87 -18.73 -17.42 18.34
CA ASN A 87 -18.57 -18.28 19.51
C ASN A 87 -17.13 -18.82 19.61
N VAL A 88 -16.82 -19.58 20.67
CA VAL A 88 -15.48 -20.15 20.91
C VAL A 88 -14.99 -21.04 19.76
N LYS A 89 -15.89 -21.62 18.96
CA LYS A 89 -15.57 -22.45 17.79
C LYS A 89 -15.53 -21.65 16.47
N GLY A 90 -15.65 -20.33 16.51
CA GLY A 90 -15.57 -19.45 15.33
C GLY A 90 -16.87 -19.32 14.52
N GLY A 91 -17.93 -20.05 14.87
CA GLY A 91 -19.24 -19.92 14.22
C GLY A 91 -20.08 -18.76 14.78
N PRO A 92 -21.26 -18.46 14.21
CA PRO A 92 -22.14 -17.40 14.69
C PRO A 92 -22.53 -17.61 16.16
N ASP A 93 -22.39 -16.57 16.99
CA ASP A 93 -22.94 -16.59 18.36
C ASP A 93 -24.46 -16.33 18.32
N ARG A 94 -25.24 -17.35 18.73
CA ARG A 94 -26.71 -17.36 18.67
C ARG A 94 -27.37 -16.46 19.72
N ARG A 95 -26.62 -15.91 20.67
CA ARG A 95 -27.13 -14.93 21.65
C ARG A 95 -27.43 -13.58 20.99
N PHE A 96 -26.84 -13.32 19.83
CA PHE A 96 -27.07 -12.11 19.04
C PHE A 96 -28.09 -12.42 17.93
N SER A 97 -29.30 -11.89 18.06
CA SER A 97 -30.39 -12.11 17.10
C SER A 97 -30.18 -11.43 15.75
N ASN A 98 -29.37 -10.36 15.71
CA ASN A 98 -28.98 -9.67 14.48
C ASN A 98 -27.45 -9.65 14.36
N ASN A 99 -26.87 -10.78 13.97
CA ASN A 99 -25.44 -10.97 13.84
C ASN A 99 -25.02 -10.96 12.36
N PRO A 100 -24.57 -9.81 11.82
CA PRO A 100 -24.26 -9.70 10.40
C PRO A 100 -23.02 -10.52 10.03
N VAL A 101 -23.04 -11.03 8.81
CA VAL A 101 -21.89 -11.70 8.20
C VAL A 101 -20.99 -10.65 7.55
N LEU A 102 -19.73 -10.64 7.97
CA LEU A 102 -18.67 -9.75 7.50
C LEU A 102 -17.78 -10.48 6.49
N PRO A 103 -17.50 -9.90 5.32
CA PRO A 103 -16.59 -10.48 4.35
C PRO A 103 -15.13 -10.43 4.83
N ILE A 104 -14.40 -11.51 4.61
CA ILE A 104 -12.94 -11.55 4.76
C ILE A 104 -12.33 -11.39 3.37
N MET A 105 -11.68 -10.25 3.18
CA MET A 105 -10.98 -9.88 1.96
C MET A 105 -9.52 -10.26 2.03
N LEU A 106 -8.90 -10.51 0.88
CA LEU A 106 -7.47 -10.63 0.74
C LEU A 106 -6.92 -9.35 0.12
N TYR A 107 -6.06 -8.67 0.87
CA TYR A 107 -5.35 -7.48 0.43
C TYR A 107 -3.85 -7.74 0.31
N GLY A 108 -3.18 -6.92 -0.47
CA GLY A 108 -1.73 -6.86 -0.54
C GLY A 108 -1.22 -5.74 0.35
N ASN A 109 -0.14 -5.97 1.08
CA ASN A 109 0.59 -4.95 1.81
C ASN A 109 1.98 -4.81 1.19
N ILE A 110 2.45 -3.57 1.07
CA ILE A 110 3.80 -3.23 0.64
C ILE A 110 4.40 -2.33 1.71
N ASP A 111 5.41 -2.86 2.39
CA ASP A 111 6.21 -2.09 3.35
C ASP A 111 7.43 -1.53 2.61
N LEU A 112 7.66 -0.23 2.73
CA LEU A 112 8.78 0.51 2.15
C LEU A 112 9.54 1.18 3.28
N SER A 113 10.83 0.94 3.38
CA SER A 113 11.65 1.58 4.40
C SER A 113 13.05 1.93 3.92
N SER A 114 13.71 2.86 4.61
CA SER A 114 15.12 3.18 4.38
C SER A 114 15.83 3.44 5.70
N GLN A 115 17.15 3.32 5.72
CA GLN A 115 17.96 3.61 6.92
C GLN A 115 17.87 5.10 7.33
N HIS A 116 17.49 5.97 6.40
CA HIS A 116 17.46 7.41 6.56
C HIS A 116 16.05 7.97 6.84
N GLY A 117 15.12 7.13 7.29
CA GLY A 117 13.86 7.57 7.91
C GLY A 117 12.58 7.39 7.09
N LEU A 118 12.62 6.68 5.95
CA LEU A 118 11.39 6.23 5.31
C LEU A 118 10.82 5.02 6.07
N ASP A 119 9.54 5.07 6.44
CA ASP A 119 8.72 3.92 6.89
C ASP A 119 7.29 4.13 6.40
N TRP A 120 6.94 3.51 5.27
CA TRP A 120 5.64 3.59 4.63
C TRP A 120 5.03 2.20 4.50
N ARG A 121 3.74 2.07 4.82
CA ARG A 121 2.97 0.84 4.63
C ARG A 121 1.77 1.13 3.77
N LEU A 122 1.71 0.45 2.64
CA LEU A 122 0.66 0.60 1.65
C LEU A 122 -0.20 -0.65 1.65
N GLN A 123 -1.51 -0.48 1.73
CA GLN A 123 -2.45 -1.57 1.51
C GLN A 123 -3.17 -1.38 0.18
N ILE A 124 -3.16 -2.42 -0.65
CA ILE A 124 -3.74 -2.43 -1.99
C ILE A 124 -4.78 -3.54 -2.15
N SER A 125 -5.83 -3.26 -2.91
CA SER A 125 -6.93 -4.17 -3.22
C SER A 125 -6.47 -5.41 -3.99
N ARG A 126 -5.50 -5.24 -4.89
CA ARG A 126 -4.86 -6.32 -5.67
C ARG A 126 -3.77 -7.01 -4.89
N ALA A 127 -4.14 -8.07 -4.18
CA ALA A 127 -3.22 -8.83 -3.32
C ALA A 127 -2.06 -9.51 -4.06
N ASP A 128 -2.27 -9.88 -5.32
CA ASP A 128 -1.25 -10.47 -6.21
C ASP A 128 -0.15 -9.48 -6.60
N ALA A 129 -0.48 -8.19 -6.67
CA ALA A 129 0.43 -7.15 -7.11
C ALA A 129 1.47 -6.75 -6.04
N ALA A 130 1.24 -7.05 -4.76
CA ALA A 130 2.12 -6.57 -3.68
C ALA A 130 3.56 -7.07 -3.80
N THR A 131 3.73 -8.38 -3.99
CA THR A 131 5.07 -8.97 -4.17
C THR A 131 5.70 -8.53 -5.48
N VAL A 132 4.93 -8.48 -6.57
CA VAL A 132 5.43 -8.03 -7.89
C VAL A 132 5.96 -6.59 -7.82
N ILE A 133 5.24 -5.68 -7.14
CA ILE A 133 5.69 -4.29 -6.97
C ILE A 133 6.91 -4.23 -6.05
N ALA A 134 6.93 -4.98 -4.95
CA ALA A 134 8.06 -5.00 -4.03
C ALA A 134 9.33 -5.47 -4.74
N ASP A 135 9.25 -6.56 -5.52
CA ASP A 135 10.37 -7.12 -6.27
C ASP A 135 10.85 -6.15 -7.35
N ALA A 136 9.94 -5.52 -8.09
CA ALA A 136 10.29 -4.52 -9.09
C ALA A 136 11.04 -3.30 -8.52
N LEU A 137 10.79 -2.95 -7.26
CA LEU A 137 11.52 -1.88 -6.56
C LEU A 137 12.89 -2.32 -6.06
N VAL A 138 13.10 -3.62 -5.79
CA VAL A 138 14.43 -4.18 -5.47
C VAL A 138 15.29 -4.24 -6.72
N ASP A 139 14.70 -4.65 -7.84
CA ASP A 139 15.37 -4.79 -9.14
C ASP A 139 15.58 -3.45 -9.86
N ALA A 140 15.09 -2.35 -9.28
CA ALA A 140 15.21 -1.02 -9.85
C ALA A 140 16.70 -0.61 -9.95
N PRO A 141 17.09 0.06 -11.05
CA PRO A 141 18.48 0.35 -11.31
C PRO A 141 19.03 1.34 -10.29
N ALA A 142 20.21 1.02 -9.77
CA ALA A 142 21.02 1.96 -9.00
C ALA A 142 21.81 2.87 -9.93
N VAL A 143 21.89 4.16 -9.60
CA VAL A 143 22.81 5.06 -10.31
C VAL A 143 24.22 4.82 -9.77
N GLU A 144 25.16 4.49 -10.65
CA GLU A 144 26.58 4.60 -10.32
C GLU A 144 26.91 6.09 -10.17
N GLU A 145 27.41 6.50 -9.01
CA GLU A 145 27.92 7.86 -8.85
C GLU A 145 29.12 8.03 -9.78
N ALA A 146 29.02 8.97 -10.72
CA ALA A 146 30.15 9.35 -11.56
C ALA A 146 31.22 9.98 -10.66
N ASN A 147 32.34 9.28 -10.49
CA ASN A 147 33.56 9.78 -9.85
C ASN A 147 34.17 10.94 -10.64
#